data_AF-A0A1A2S5H6-F1
#
_entry.id   AF-A0A1A2S5H6-F1
#
_cell.length_a   1.000
_cell.length_b   1.000
_cell.length_c   1.000
_cell.angle_alpha   90.00
_cell.angle_beta   90.00
_cell.angle_gamma   90.00
#
_symmetry.space_group_name_H-M   'P 1'
#
loop_
_entity.id
_entity.type
_entity.pdbx_description
1 polymer ?
#
loop_
_entity_poly.entity_id
_entity_poly.type
_entity_poly.pdbx_seq_one_letter_code
_entity_poly.pdbx_strand_id
1 'polypeptide(L)'
;MESKDIVDRGEAAVQALAALTAQNTHDDEKRDMLMDFILTAPPLAEWPSDWREILSEACQFIAHLAEDLRRRGEIHGGDNKWYN
;
A
#
# COMPACT_ATOMS: atom_id res chain seq x y z
N MET A 1 -20.72 22.97 14.66
CA MET A 1 -19.49 22.18 14.92
C MET A 1 -19.75 20.79 14.40
N GLU A 2 -19.40 20.53 13.16
CA GLU A 2 -19.44 19.17 12.58
C GLU A 2 -18.12 18.97 11.85
N SER A 3 -17.16 18.36 12.53
CA SER A 3 -15.91 17.90 11.93
C SER A 3 -15.43 16.68 12.70
N LYS A 4 -16.34 15.72 12.85
CA LYS A 4 -16.05 14.41 13.43
C LYS A 4 -16.47 13.39 12.38
N ASP A 5 -15.57 12.45 12.10
CA ASP A 5 -15.88 11.18 11.45
C ASP A 5 -15.73 11.07 9.93
N ILE A 6 -14.78 11.79 9.34
CA ILE A 6 -14.12 11.31 8.13
C ILE A 6 -12.72 10.93 8.56
N VAL A 7 -12.51 9.64 8.86
CA VAL A 7 -11.15 9.08 8.80
C VAL A 7 -10.65 9.45 7.41
N ASP A 8 -9.61 10.28 7.34
CA ASP A 8 -9.03 10.67 6.06
C ASP A 8 -8.68 9.38 5.31
N ARG A 9 -9.20 9.23 4.09
CA ARG A 9 -9.03 8.01 3.29
C ARG A 9 -7.53 7.70 3.09
N GLY A 10 -6.68 8.71 3.10
CA GLY A 10 -5.22 8.54 3.09
C GLY A 10 -4.72 7.79 4.32
N GLU A 11 -5.20 8.16 5.51
CA GLU A 11 -4.81 7.53 6.78
C GLU A 11 -5.21 6.05 6.80
N ALA A 12 -6.47 5.78 6.43
CA ALA A 12 -6.97 4.42 6.36
C ALA A 12 -6.18 3.57 5.34
N ALA A 13 -5.79 4.15 4.20
CA ALA A 13 -4.99 3.46 3.19
C ALA A 13 -3.57 3.14 3.71
N VAL A 14 -2.93 4.06 4.42
CA VAL A 14 -1.59 3.86 5.01
C VAL A 14 -1.64 2.81 6.11
N GLN A 15 -2.64 2.86 6.99
CA GLN A 15 -2.86 1.84 8.02
C GLN A 15 -3.11 0.46 7.40
N ALA A 16 -3.95 0.37 6.36
CA ALA A 16 -4.21 -0.88 5.67
C ALA A 16 -2.95 -1.44 4.98
N LEU A 17 -2.15 -0.57 4.35
CA LEU A 17 -0.88 -0.96 3.74
C LEU A 17 0.12 -1.49 4.77
N ALA A 18 0.29 -0.79 5.89
CA ALA A 18 1.18 -1.22 6.96
C ALA A 18 0.71 -2.55 7.59
N ALA A 19 -0.59 -2.70 7.85
CA ALA A 19 -1.16 -3.93 8.41
C ALA A 19 -1.00 -5.12 7.44
N LEU A 20 -1.21 -4.90 6.14
CA LEU A 20 -0.99 -5.93 5.13
C LEU A 20 0.49 -6.31 5.03
N THR A 21 1.38 -5.33 5.08
CA THR A 21 2.83 -5.56 5.07
C THR A 21 3.26 -6.36 6.31
N ALA A 22 2.74 -6.02 7.49
CA ALA A 22 3.04 -6.72 8.73
C ALA A 22 2.58 -8.19 8.69
N GLN A 23 1.37 -8.45 8.18
CA GLN A 23 0.83 -9.82 8.02
C GLN A 23 1.69 -10.70 7.09
N ASN A 24 2.38 -10.09 6.12
CA ASN A 24 3.24 -10.81 5.17
C ASN A 24 4.73 -10.75 5.54
N THR A 25 5.08 -10.15 6.69
CA THR A 25 6.46 -10.07 7.18
C THR A 25 6.75 -11.23 8.15
N HIS A 26 7.68 -12.11 7.78
CA HIS A 26 8.10 -13.24 8.61
C HIS A 26 9.09 -12.86 9.72
N ASP A 27 9.70 -11.69 9.60
CA ASP A 27 10.64 -11.13 10.57
C ASP A 27 9.85 -10.48 11.72
N ASP A 28 9.92 -11.09 12.91
CA ASP A 28 9.14 -10.67 14.07
C ASP A 28 9.48 -9.23 14.49
N GLU A 29 10.75 -8.82 14.43
CA GLU A 29 11.19 -7.47 14.80
C GLU A 29 10.64 -6.43 13.83
N LYS A 30 10.70 -6.72 12.53
CA LYS A 30 10.13 -5.83 11.50
C LYS A 30 8.62 -5.77 11.57
N ARG A 31 7.95 -6.88 11.87
CA ARG A 31 6.50 -6.91 12.06
C ARG A 31 6.10 -6.05 13.25
N ASP A 32 6.80 -6.17 14.38
CA ASP A 32 6.51 -5.38 15.58
C ASP A 32 6.76 -3.89 15.33
N MET A 33 7.80 -3.53 14.58
CA MET A 33 8.04 -2.16 14.14
C MET A 33 6.88 -1.61 13.28
N LEU A 34 6.30 -2.42 12.40
CA LEU A 34 5.14 -2.03 11.59
C LEU A 34 3.87 -1.86 12.43
N MET A 35 3.68 -2.71 13.44
CA MET A 35 2.56 -2.57 14.37
C MET A 35 2.72 -1.33 15.25
N ASP A 36 3.93 -1.06 15.75
CA ASP A 36 4.22 0.16 16.49
C ASP A 36 3.94 1.40 15.63
N PHE A 37 4.42 1.40 14.38
CA PHE A 37 4.13 2.47 13.42
C PHE A 37 2.63 2.73 13.23
N ILE A 38 1.79 1.69 13.08
CA ILE A 38 0.33 1.85 12.94
C ILE A 38 -0.29 2.55 14.16
N LEU A 39 0.27 2.32 15.35
CA LEU A 39 -0.27 2.81 16.62
C LEU A 39 0.29 4.17 17.02
N THR A 40 1.52 4.49 16.62
CA THR A 40 2.28 5.65 17.12
C THR A 40 2.53 6.72 16.05
N ALA A 41 2.33 6.42 14.77
CA ALA A 41 2.52 7.40 13.71
C ALA A 41 1.57 8.60 13.91
N PRO A 42 2.08 9.83 13.78
CA PRO A 42 1.23 11.01 13.76
C PRO A 42 0.33 10.97 12.50
N PRO A 43 -0.74 11.78 12.46
CA PRO A 43 -1.54 11.93 11.23
C PRO A 43 -0.66 12.33 10.04
N LEU A 44 -0.96 11.81 8.85
CA LEU A 44 -0.30 12.14 7.57
C LEU A 44 -0.18 13.65 7.32
N ALA A 45 -1.16 14.44 7.76
CA ALA A 45 -1.11 15.89 7.64
C ALA A 45 0.08 16.53 8.38
N GLU A 46 0.54 15.87 9.45
CA GLU A 46 1.64 16.29 10.31
C GLU A 46 2.99 15.68 9.88
N TRP A 47 3.00 14.80 8.88
CA TRP A 47 4.23 14.17 8.41
C TRP A 47 5.17 15.18 7.74
N PRO A 48 6.50 15.01 7.91
CA PRO A 48 7.49 15.73 7.13
C PRO A 48 7.22 15.61 5.62
N SER A 49 7.57 16.66 4.86
CA SER A 49 7.42 16.67 3.39
C SER A 49 8.11 15.47 2.75
N ASP A 50 9.33 15.18 3.17
CA ASP A 50 10.18 14.16 2.58
C ASP A 50 9.57 12.77 2.76
N TRP A 51 8.90 12.53 3.88
CA TRP A 51 8.22 11.26 4.15
C TRP A 51 6.98 11.08 3.29
N ARG A 52 6.22 12.17 3.08
CA ARG A 52 5.08 12.17 2.18
C ARG A 52 5.50 11.98 0.72
N GLU A 53 6.64 12.54 0.33
CA GLU A 53 7.22 12.34 -1.00
C GLU A 53 7.63 10.88 -1.21
N ILE A 54 8.37 10.29 -0.27
CA ILE A 54 8.74 8.86 -0.31
C ILE A 54 7.50 7.96 -0.41
N LEU A 55 6.46 8.23 0.40
CA LEU A 55 5.22 7.47 0.35
C LEU A 55 4.53 7.60 -1.02
N SER A 56 4.49 8.81 -1.58
CA SER A 56 3.93 9.07 -2.90
C SER A 56 4.69 8.31 -3.99
N GLU A 57 6.02 8.36 -3.98
CA GLU A 57 6.87 7.61 -4.93
C GLU A 57 6.63 6.10 -4.83
N ALA A 58 6.55 5.56 -3.61
CA ALA A 58 6.25 4.14 -3.39
C ALA A 58 4.88 3.76 -3.94
N CYS A 59 3.84 4.59 -3.72
CA CYS A 59 2.51 4.35 -4.26
C CYS A 59 2.50 4.36 -5.80
N GLN A 60 3.20 5.31 -6.42
CA GLN A 60 3.33 5.38 -7.87
C GLN A 60 4.06 4.16 -8.43
N PHE A 61 5.13 3.73 -7.77
CA PHE A 61 5.86 2.51 -8.16
C PHE A 61 4.96 1.28 -8.09
N ILE A 62 4.21 1.08 -6.99
CA ILE A 62 3.29 -0.04 -6.82
C ILE A 62 2.20 -0.01 -7.91
N ALA A 63 1.64 1.17 -8.21
CA ALA A 63 0.63 1.32 -9.26
C ALA A 63 1.17 0.93 -10.64
N HIS A 64 2.38 1.38 -10.99
CA HIS A 64 3.03 1.01 -12.24
C HIS A 64 3.37 -0.48 -12.30
N LEU A 65 3.84 -1.07 -11.20
CA LEU A 65 4.12 -2.50 -11.11
C LEU A 65 2.84 -3.33 -11.30
N ALA A 66 1.75 -2.94 -10.64
CA ALA A 66 0.46 -3.60 -10.79
C ALA A 66 -0.04 -3.56 -12.25
N GLU A 67 0.12 -2.42 -12.93
CA GLU A 67 -0.22 -2.27 -14.34
C GLU A 67 0.67 -3.14 -15.25
N ASP A 68 1.98 -3.18 -15.01
CA ASP A 68 2.90 -4.02 -15.79
C ASP A 68 2.57 -5.52 -15.60
N LEU A 69 2.31 -5.95 -14.37
CA LEU A 69 1.90 -7.33 -14.07
C LEU A 69 0.57 -7.67 -14.73
N ARG A 70 -0.41 -6.76 -14.71
CA ARG A 70 -1.70 -6.95 -15.38
C ARG A 70 -1.53 -7.13 -16.89
N ARG A 71 -0.71 -6.29 -17.54
CA ARG A 71 -0.38 -6.44 -18.97
C ARG A 71 0.32 -7.75 -19.29
N ARG A 72 1.26 -8.18 -18.45
CA ARG A 72 1.96 -9.47 -18.64
C ARG A 72 1.02 -10.68 -18.44
N GLY A 73 0.08 -10.57 -17.51
CA GLY A 73 -0.97 -11.58 -17.28
C GLY A 73 -1.96 -11.66 -18.44
N GLU A 74 -2.34 -10.51 -19.01
CA GLU A 74 -3.17 -10.44 -20.23
C GLU A 74 -2.46 -11.07 -21.45
N ILE A 75 -1.13 -10.98 -21.54
CA ILE A 75 -0.33 -11.64 -22.59
C ILE A 75 -0.32 -13.19 -22.45
N HIS A 76 -0.39 -13.73 -21.23
CA HIS A 76 -0.37 -15.19 -20.99
C HIS A 76 -1.76 -15.86 -21.03
N GLY A 77 -2.86 -15.08 -21.13
CA GLY A 77 -4.23 -15.60 -21.20
C GLY A 77 -4.76 -15.86 -22.62
N GLY A 78 -3.97 -15.56 -23.66
CA GLY A 78 -4.43 -15.57 -25.06
C GLY A 78 -4.18 -16.85 -25.86
N ASP A 79 -3.24 -17.71 -25.46
CA ASP A 79 -2.69 -18.74 -26.34
C ASP A 79 -3.19 -20.17 -26.05
N ASN A 80 -4.51 -20.33 -25.91
CA ASN A 80 -5.12 -21.67 -25.91
C ASN A 80 -6.40 -21.70 -26.76
N LYS A 81 -6.22 -21.52 -28.08
CA LYS A 81 -7.26 -21.78 -29.07
C LYS A 81 -6.68 -22.46 -30.32
N TRP A 82 -6.19 -23.69 -30.20
CA TRP A 82 -6.07 -24.60 -31.34
C TRP A 82 -6.13 -26.06 -30.90
N TYR A 83 -7.32 -26.57 -30.58
CA TYR A 83 -7.72 -27.96 -30.80
C TYR A 83 -9.25 -28.06 -30.77
N ASN A 84 -9.86 -28.02 -31.95
CA ASN A 84 -11.07 -28.76 -32.35
C ASN A 84 -11.23 -28.66 -33.86
#